data_AF-A0A9X9F3M1-F1
#
_entry.id   AF-A0A9X9F3M1-F1
#
_cell.length_a   1.000
_cell.length_b   1.000
_cell.length_c   1.000
_cell.angle_alpha   90.00
_cell.angle_beta   90.00
_cell.angle_gamma   90.00
#
_symmetry.space_group_name_H-M   'P 1'
#
loop_
_entity.id
_entity.type
_entity.pdbx_description
1 polymer ?
#
loop_
_entity_poly.entity_id
_entity_poly.type
_entity_poly.pdbx_seq_one_letter_code
_entity_poly.pdbx_strand_id
1 'polypeptide(L)'
;INRLSNNHPARQHPDWVVPYGGKLYYNPGIPEVKKFITEGALEIVQNYDIDALHMDDYFYPYKVAGEEFPDQKTYETYNNSRFTNIEDWRRNNVNELVKDLNTAIKQEKSYVKFGISPF
;
A
#
# COMPACT_ATOMS: atom_id res chain seq x y z
N ILE A 1 12.17 12.40 -6.54
CA ILE A 1 11.02 13.03 -5.84
C ILE A 1 10.75 14.47 -6.28
N ASN A 2 11.76 15.35 -6.42
CA ASN A 2 11.57 16.77 -6.80
C ASN A 2 11.02 17.02 -8.22
N ARG A 3 10.92 15.97 -9.06
CA ARG A 3 10.25 16.03 -10.38
C ARG A 3 8.72 15.93 -10.28
N LEU A 4 8.18 15.52 -9.13
CA LEU A 4 6.74 15.45 -8.89
C LEU A 4 6.18 16.85 -8.63
N SER A 5 4.89 17.06 -8.93
CA SER A 5 4.21 18.32 -8.61
C SER A 5 4.34 18.66 -7.12
N ASN A 6 4.31 19.95 -6.79
CA ASN A 6 4.50 20.40 -5.40
C ASN A 6 3.52 19.70 -4.44
N ASN A 7 2.27 19.50 -4.87
CA ASN A 7 1.20 18.89 -4.09
C ASN A 7 1.13 17.35 -4.17
N HIS A 8 2.06 16.68 -4.86
CA HIS A 8 2.02 15.21 -4.94
C HIS A 8 2.23 14.58 -3.55
N PRO A 9 1.44 13.56 -3.13
CA PRO A 9 1.54 12.98 -1.79
C PRO A 9 2.95 12.48 -1.44
N ALA A 10 3.61 11.74 -2.34
CA ALA A 10 5.04 11.38 -2.15
C ALA A 10 5.97 12.58 -1.92
N ARG A 11 5.70 13.76 -2.50
CA ARG A 11 6.52 14.96 -2.28
C ARG A 11 6.18 15.68 -0.98
N GLN A 12 4.91 15.62 -0.56
CA GLN A 12 4.44 16.12 0.73
C GLN A 12 4.91 15.24 1.90
N HIS A 13 5.01 13.92 1.65
CA HIS A 13 5.43 12.90 2.61
C HIS A 13 6.61 12.09 2.04
N PRO A 14 7.81 12.70 1.93
CA PRO A 14 9.00 12.03 1.42
C PRO A 14 9.43 10.83 2.29
N ASP A 15 9.01 10.80 3.55
CA ASP A 15 9.21 9.70 4.51
C ASP A 15 8.33 8.47 4.20
N TRP A 16 7.30 8.60 3.38
CA TRP A 16 6.44 7.49 2.98
C TRP A 16 6.99 6.64 1.84
N VAL A 17 8.03 7.13 1.16
CA VAL A 17 8.51 6.52 -0.07
C VAL A 17 9.91 5.95 0.04
N VAL A 18 10.15 4.90 -0.73
CA VAL A 18 11.44 4.21 -0.83
C VAL A 18 11.86 4.08 -2.30
N PRO A 19 13.13 4.41 -2.63
CA PRO A 19 13.69 4.10 -3.93
C PRO A 19 14.06 2.61 -4.00
N TYR A 20 13.68 1.93 -5.09
CA TYR A 20 14.01 0.52 -5.31
C TYR A 20 13.99 0.20 -6.81
N GLY A 21 15.02 -0.49 -7.33
CA GLY A 21 15.06 -0.90 -8.74
C GLY A 21 14.89 0.25 -9.74
N GLY A 22 15.42 1.43 -9.43
CA GLY A 22 15.29 2.65 -10.25
C GLY A 22 13.91 3.33 -10.24
N LYS A 23 12.97 2.84 -9.40
CA LYS A 23 11.63 3.39 -9.22
C LYS A 23 11.44 3.92 -7.80
N LEU A 24 10.33 4.61 -7.56
CA LEU A 24 9.93 5.12 -6.26
C LEU A 24 8.60 4.46 -5.87
N TYR A 25 8.56 3.86 -4.68
CA TYR A 25 7.39 3.15 -4.16
C TYR A 25 6.93 3.77 -2.85
N TYR A 26 5.63 3.79 -2.59
CA TYR A 26 5.15 3.97 -1.22
C TYR A 26 5.49 2.72 -0.41
N ASN A 27 5.92 2.89 0.83
CA ASN A 27 6.29 1.79 1.71
C ASN A 27 5.03 1.17 2.37
N PRO A 28 4.63 -0.06 2.04
CA PRO A 28 3.40 -0.66 2.56
C PRO A 28 3.43 -0.92 4.07
N GLY A 29 4.62 -0.88 4.69
CA GLY A 29 4.78 -1.05 6.13
C GLY A 29 4.46 0.19 6.97
N ILE A 30 4.19 1.33 6.34
CA ILE A 30 3.80 2.57 7.03
C ILE A 30 2.26 2.60 7.14
N PRO A 31 1.67 2.66 8.35
CA PRO A 31 0.22 2.71 8.53
C PRO A 31 -0.46 3.85 7.77
N GLU A 32 0.17 5.02 7.72
CA GLU A 32 -0.32 6.20 7.01
C GLU A 32 -0.38 5.98 5.49
N VAL A 33 0.55 5.21 4.92
CA VAL A 33 0.50 4.82 3.50
C VAL A 33 -0.70 3.92 3.23
N LYS A 34 -0.95 2.92 4.09
CA LYS A 34 -2.13 2.04 3.95
C LYS A 34 -3.42 2.85 4.03
N LYS A 35 -3.50 3.78 4.99
CA LYS A 35 -4.63 4.70 5.13
C LYS A 35 -4.83 5.55 3.88
N PHE A 36 -3.77 6.16 3.36
CA PHE A 36 -3.80 6.98 2.15
C PHE A 36 -4.32 6.19 0.93
N ILE A 37 -3.85 4.96 0.73
CA ILE A 37 -4.33 4.08 -0.35
C ILE A 37 -5.82 3.77 -0.17
N THR A 38 -6.24 3.42 1.05
CA THR A 38 -7.64 3.11 1.37
C THR A 38 -8.55 4.32 1.14
N GLU A 39 -8.15 5.52 1.57
CA GLU A 39 -8.92 6.75 1.36
C GLU A 39 -9.05 7.11 -0.12
N GLY A 40 -7.97 6.98 -0.91
CA GLY A 40 -8.03 7.19 -2.35
C GLY A 40 -8.94 6.20 -3.08
N ALA A 41 -8.92 4.92 -2.68
CA ALA A 41 -9.86 3.93 -3.21
C ALA A 41 -11.31 4.25 -2.83
N LEU A 42 -11.53 4.70 -1.59
CA LEU A 42 -12.87 5.03 -1.08
C LEU A 42 -13.45 6.28 -1.75
N GLU A 43 -12.62 7.27 -2.08
CA GLU A 43 -13.05 8.45 -2.86
C GLU A 43 -13.70 8.03 -4.19
N ILE A 44 -13.13 7.01 -4.87
CA ILE A 44 -13.70 6.48 -6.12
C ILE A 44 -15.06 5.83 -5.83
N VAL A 45 -15.12 4.97 -4.81
CA VAL A 45 -16.35 4.27 -4.42
C VAL A 45 -17.46 5.25 -4.04
N GLN A 46 -17.13 6.34 -3.34
CA GLN A 46 -18.07 7.38 -2.93
C GLN A 46 -18.65 8.13 -4.12
N ASN A 47 -17.77 8.59 -5.01
CA ASN A 47 -18.14 9.58 -6.02
C ASN A 47 -18.61 8.99 -7.35
N TYR A 48 -18.41 7.68 -7.58
CA TYR A 48 -18.79 7.02 -8.83
C TYR A 48 -19.68 5.79 -8.59
N ASP A 49 -20.56 5.52 -9.54
CA ASP A 49 -21.43 4.34 -9.55
C ASP A 49 -20.70 3.17 -10.24
N ILE A 50 -19.91 2.45 -9.46
CA ILE A 50 -19.10 1.32 -9.94
C ILE A 50 -19.66 -0.01 -9.41
N ASP A 51 -19.56 -1.07 -10.19
CA ASP A 51 -19.91 -2.43 -9.73
C ASP A 51 -18.81 -3.05 -8.87
N ALA A 52 -17.55 -2.71 -9.14
CA ALA A 52 -16.40 -3.31 -8.49
C ALA A 52 -15.18 -2.39 -8.48
N LEU A 53 -14.36 -2.55 -7.44
CA LEU A 53 -12.98 -2.06 -7.39
C LEU A 53 -12.02 -3.25 -7.57
N HIS A 54 -11.03 -3.09 -8.43
CA HIS A 54 -10.07 -4.14 -8.79
C HIS A 54 -8.63 -3.68 -8.56
N MET A 55 -7.81 -4.55 -7.99
CA MET A 55 -6.34 -4.38 -7.93
C MET A 55 -5.67 -5.48 -8.75
N ASP A 56 -4.59 -5.12 -9.44
CA ASP A 56 -3.72 -6.07 -10.13
C ASP A 56 -2.75 -6.76 -9.15
N ASP A 57 -1.63 -7.28 -9.65
CA ASP A 57 -0.70 -8.14 -8.93
C ASP A 57 0.45 -7.39 -8.22
N TYR A 58 0.50 -6.06 -8.29
CA TYR A 58 1.61 -5.29 -7.69
C TYR A 58 1.36 -4.93 -6.22
N PHE A 59 2.11 -5.59 -5.34
CA PHE A 59 2.17 -5.29 -3.90
C PHE A 59 3.54 -4.72 -3.52
N TYR A 60 4.40 -5.53 -2.90
CA TYR A 60 5.84 -5.25 -2.84
C TYR A 60 6.43 -5.48 -4.24
N PRO A 61 7.43 -4.68 -4.67
CA PRO A 61 8.06 -4.87 -5.96
C PRO A 61 8.78 -6.22 -6.02
N TYR A 62 8.85 -6.80 -7.23
CA TYR A 62 9.65 -7.99 -7.46
C TYR A 62 11.12 -7.75 -7.09
N LYS A 63 11.75 -8.78 -6.52
CA LYS A 63 13.14 -8.69 -6.07
C LYS A 63 14.06 -8.37 -7.24
N VAL A 64 14.86 -7.33 -7.07
CA VAL A 64 15.98 -6.97 -7.94
C VAL A 64 17.24 -7.63 -7.40
N ALA A 65 17.98 -8.33 -8.25
CA ALA A 65 19.17 -9.05 -7.83
C ALA A 65 20.20 -8.09 -7.21
N GLY A 66 20.62 -8.37 -5.97
CA GLY A 66 21.59 -7.54 -5.24
C GLY A 66 20.98 -6.31 -4.55
N GLU A 67 19.67 -6.09 -4.61
CA GLU A 67 18.98 -5.00 -3.92
C GLU A 67 17.92 -5.53 -2.95
N GLU A 68 18.05 -5.19 -1.67
CA GLU A 68 17.02 -5.42 -0.67
C GLU A 68 16.04 -4.24 -0.64
N PHE A 69 14.74 -4.53 -0.50
CA PHE A 69 13.74 -3.48 -0.34
C PHE A 69 14.01 -2.72 0.98
N PRO A 70 14.20 -1.39 0.97
CA PRO A 70 14.77 -0.66 2.10
C PRO A 70 13.70 -0.26 3.13
N ASP A 71 13.05 -1.26 3.74
CA ASP A 71 12.01 -1.10 4.76
C ASP A 71 12.42 -1.59 6.15
N GLN A 72 13.68 -1.94 6.36
CA GLN A 72 14.18 -2.46 7.64
C GLN A 72 13.85 -1.54 8.83
N LYS A 73 14.05 -0.23 8.68
CA LYS A 73 13.71 0.76 9.73
C LYS A 73 12.20 0.81 9.99
N THR A 74 11.39 0.70 8.94
CA THR A 74 9.93 0.63 9.03
C THR A 74 9.50 -0.64 9.75
N TYR A 75 10.12 -1.77 9.43
CA TYR A 75 9.93 -3.03 10.14
C TYR A 75 10.24 -2.87 11.64
N GLU A 76 11.41 -2.35 12.01
CA GLU A 76 11.76 -2.12 13.42
C GLU A 76 10.79 -1.19 14.14
N THR A 77 10.26 -0.18 13.44
CA THR A 77 9.33 0.81 14.01
C THR A 77 7.92 0.23 14.22
N TYR A 78 7.38 -0.49 13.24
CA TYR A 78 5.96 -0.86 13.22
C TYR A 78 5.69 -2.34 13.49
N ASN A 79 6.71 -3.21 13.50
CA ASN A 79 6.54 -4.64 13.78
C ASN A 79 6.08 -4.90 15.23
N ASN A 80 6.44 -4.04 16.20
CA ASN A 80 6.10 -4.21 17.61
C ASN A 80 6.42 -5.63 18.15
N SER A 81 7.51 -6.23 17.68
CA SER A 81 7.93 -7.60 18.00
C SER A 81 6.90 -8.70 17.66
N ARG A 82 5.90 -8.42 16.80
CA ARG A 82 4.85 -9.37 16.41
C ARG A 82 5.35 -10.46 15.46
N PHE A 83 6.30 -10.12 14.59
CA PHE A 83 6.91 -11.04 13.64
C PHE A 83 8.41 -11.12 13.88
N THR A 84 8.97 -12.33 13.87
CA THR A 84 10.42 -12.57 13.96
C THR A 84 11.12 -12.51 12.61
N ASN A 85 10.35 -12.42 11.52
CA ASN A 85 10.80 -12.44 10.14
C ASN A 85 10.15 -11.28 9.38
N ILE A 86 10.97 -10.45 8.73
CA ILE A 86 10.50 -9.31 7.95
C ILE A 86 9.60 -9.73 6.78
N GLU A 87 9.81 -10.91 6.20
CA GLU A 87 9.00 -11.39 5.09
C GLU A 87 7.56 -11.73 5.53
N ASP A 88 7.37 -12.23 6.76
CA ASP A 88 6.03 -12.44 7.34
C ASP A 88 5.34 -11.12 7.65
N TRP A 89 6.10 -10.14 8.14
CA TRP A 89 5.59 -8.79 8.36
C TRP A 89 5.18 -8.10 7.06
N ARG A 90 5.98 -8.22 5.99
CA ARG A 90 5.64 -7.70 4.65
C ARG A 90 4.35 -8.31 4.11
N ARG A 91 4.17 -9.63 4.24
CA ARG A 91 2.91 -10.31 3.90
C ARG A 91 1.73 -9.79 4.72
N ASN A 92 1.92 -9.59 6.03
CA ASN A 92 0.86 -9.05 6.89
C ASN A 92 0.49 -7.60 6.50
N ASN A 93 1.44 -6.77 6.10
CA ASN A 93 1.16 -5.41 5.62
C ASN A 93 0.22 -5.41 4.41
N VAL A 94 0.44 -6.34 3.46
CA VAL A 94 -0.46 -6.54 2.32
C VAL A 94 -1.83 -7.04 2.78
N ASN A 95 -1.87 -8.04 3.66
CA ASN A 95 -3.13 -8.59 4.17
C ASN A 95 -3.97 -7.53 4.89
N GLU A 96 -3.34 -6.65 5.68
CA GLU A 96 -4.01 -5.55 6.38
C GLU A 96 -4.56 -4.53 5.37
N LEU A 97 -3.79 -4.14 4.35
CA LEU A 97 -4.28 -3.24 3.30
C LEU A 97 -5.51 -3.84 2.58
N VAL A 98 -5.43 -5.10 2.15
CA VAL A 98 -6.52 -5.80 1.46
C VAL A 98 -7.77 -5.90 2.35
N LYS A 99 -7.58 -6.20 3.64
CA LYS A 99 -8.66 -6.26 4.62
C LYS A 99 -9.31 -4.89 4.84
N ASP A 100 -8.51 -3.85 5.01
CA ASP A 100 -8.97 -2.49 5.29
C ASP A 100 -9.73 -1.93 4.07
N LEU A 101 -9.22 -2.13 2.86
CA LEU A 101 -9.90 -1.80 1.61
C LEU A 101 -11.26 -2.49 1.52
N ASN A 102 -11.30 -3.82 1.66
CA ASN A 102 -12.56 -4.56 1.59
C ASN A 102 -13.56 -4.06 2.64
N THR A 103 -13.08 -3.82 3.88
CA THR A 103 -13.93 -3.35 4.98
C THR A 103 -14.51 -1.97 4.66
N ALA A 104 -13.67 -1.02 4.23
CA ALA A 104 -14.10 0.34 3.89
C ALA A 104 -15.07 0.35 2.72
N ILE A 105 -14.79 -0.39 1.65
CA ILE A 105 -15.69 -0.54 0.48
C ILE A 105 -17.06 -1.05 0.93
N LYS A 106 -17.10 -2.08 1.78
CA LYS A 106 -18.36 -2.67 2.25
C LYS A 106 -19.14 -1.77 3.20
N GLN A 107 -18.45 -0.92 3.96
CA GLN A 107 -19.07 0.09 4.81
C GLN A 107 -19.69 1.22 3.98
N GLU A 108 -19.03 1.63 2.90
CA GLU A 108 -19.50 2.70 2.01
C GLU A 108 -20.63 2.23 1.08
N LYS A 109 -20.39 1.18 0.29
CA LYS A 109 -21.37 0.59 -0.63
C LYS A 109 -21.26 -0.93 -0.62
N SER A 110 -22.09 -1.57 0.20
CA SER A 110 -22.03 -3.03 0.45
C SER A 110 -22.14 -3.90 -0.81
N TYR A 111 -22.80 -3.41 -1.87
CA TYR A 111 -22.94 -4.12 -3.14
C TYR A 111 -21.66 -4.13 -3.99
N VAL A 112 -20.80 -3.11 -3.86
CA VAL A 112 -19.56 -2.96 -4.66
C VAL A 112 -18.64 -4.14 -4.39
N LYS A 113 -18.22 -4.86 -5.42
CA LYS A 113 -17.29 -5.99 -5.28
C LYS A 113 -15.85 -5.50 -5.13
N PHE A 114 -15.03 -6.28 -4.45
CA PHE A 114 -13.59 -6.07 -4.38
C PHE A 114 -12.88 -7.32 -4.86
N GLY A 115 -11.95 -7.17 -5.81
CA GLY A 115 -11.24 -8.28 -6.42
C GLY A 115 -9.77 -7.95 -6.63
N ILE A 116 -8.95 -9.00 -6.63
CA ILE A 116 -7.50 -8.92 -6.85
C ILE A 116 -7.15 -9.98 -7.89
N SER A 117 -6.33 -9.64 -8.87
CA SER A 117 -5.74 -10.61 -9.81
C SER A 117 -4.27 -10.85 -9.44
N PRO A 118 -3.95 -11.84 -8.58
CA PRO A 118 -2.57 -12.16 -8.26
C PRO A 118 -1.86 -12.93 -9.40
N PHE A 119 -0.54 -13.08 -9.28
CA PHE A 119 0.28 -13.92 -10.17
C PHE A 119 0.14 -15.42 -9.90
#